data_AF-A0AAD4KDR3-F1
#
_entry.id   AF-A0AAD4KDR3-F1
#
_cell.length_a   1.000
_cell.length_b   1.000
_cell.length_c   1.000
_cell.angle_alpha   90.00
_cell.angle_beta   90.00
_cell.angle_gamma   90.00
#
_symmetry.space_group_name_H-M   'P 1'
#
loop_
_entity.id
_entity.type
_entity.pdbx_description
1 polymer ?
#
loop_
_entity_poly.entity_id
_entity_poly.type
_entity_poly.pdbx_seq_one_letter_code
_entity_poly.pdbx_strand_id
1 'polypeptide(L)'
;MALMLAYYEIISATSTNAYFQHINGAETLLKSMESHIWQDSQLHDLYSMLRLHVLYASIRKSFTSKPWKTLAWRGKQKTVFDKTIDLITDITAITCNRNRGDTTDFVADTLSALSEIVFQLESIGQALGIDHQQVKSTNAFLLPDSDTAVTVAYYSLGWLLISPRIQKFNHLHKEEVGKIVAINDQFISLHCSNILRASTYLDDCRDGCAYVRMILPLKAVVEFGPEKLQRDMARYRLEAWRARRGLAGICAIAFALKIEAGDSS
;
A
#
# COMPACT_ATOMS: atom_id res chain seq x y z
N MET A 1 -18.31 -16.72 0.90
CA MET A 1 -18.34 -16.96 2.36
C MET A 1 -17.04 -16.54 3.05
N ALA A 2 -15.85 -16.96 2.59
CA ALA A 2 -14.57 -16.58 3.20
C ALA A 2 -14.31 -15.06 3.30
N LEU A 3 -14.65 -14.28 2.27
CA LEU A 3 -14.48 -12.82 2.33
C LEU A 3 -15.45 -12.16 3.33
N MET A 4 -16.70 -12.64 3.43
CA MET A 4 -17.64 -12.15 4.45
C MET A 4 -17.15 -12.46 5.87
N LEU A 5 -16.55 -13.63 6.07
CA LEU A 5 -15.92 -13.97 7.35
C LEU A 5 -14.67 -13.12 7.62
N ALA A 6 -13.85 -12.81 6.60
CA ALA A 6 -12.75 -11.86 6.75
C ALA A 6 -13.23 -10.45 7.12
N TYR A 7 -14.33 -9.98 6.51
CA TYR A 7 -14.99 -8.72 6.89
C TYR A 7 -15.55 -8.76 8.31
N TYR A 8 -16.14 -9.88 8.71
CA TYR A 8 -16.58 -10.08 10.08
C TYR A 8 -15.41 -9.99 11.06
N GLU A 9 -14.27 -10.62 10.78
CA GLU A 9 -13.06 -10.51 11.62
C GLU A 9 -12.53 -9.07 11.69
N ILE A 10 -12.59 -8.33 10.58
CA ILE A 10 -12.21 -6.91 10.50
C ILE A 10 -13.06 -6.05 11.44
N ILE A 11 -14.37 -6.31 11.49
CA ILE A 11 -15.34 -5.53 12.27
C ILE A 11 -15.32 -5.98 13.74
N SER A 12 -15.40 -7.29 13.98
CA SER A 12 -15.64 -7.90 15.29
C SER A 12 -14.38 -8.19 16.11
N ALA A 13 -13.18 -7.99 15.56
CA ALA A 13 -11.91 -8.05 16.30
C ALA A 13 -11.57 -9.41 16.93
N THR A 14 -12.08 -10.52 16.40
CA THR A 14 -12.03 -11.83 17.04
C THR A 14 -10.61 -12.43 17.06
N SER A 15 -9.88 -12.45 15.95
CA SER A 15 -8.44 -12.77 15.97
C SER A 15 -7.69 -12.31 14.70
N THR A 16 -6.52 -11.68 14.89
CA THR A 16 -5.60 -11.36 13.79
C THR A 16 -5.23 -12.60 12.96
N ASN A 17 -5.07 -13.75 13.61
CA ASN A 17 -4.72 -15.00 12.92
C ASN A 17 -5.91 -15.57 12.13
N ALA A 18 -7.13 -15.46 12.67
CA ALA A 18 -8.35 -15.88 11.99
C ALA A 18 -8.61 -15.02 10.73
N TYR A 19 -8.39 -13.71 10.82
CA TYR A 19 -8.43 -12.82 9.65
C TYR A 19 -7.50 -13.34 8.53
N PHE A 20 -6.22 -13.60 8.83
CA PHE A 20 -5.28 -14.10 7.82
C PHE A 20 -5.67 -15.48 7.28
N GLN A 21 -6.19 -16.37 8.13
CA GLN A 21 -6.69 -17.68 7.68
C GLN A 21 -7.85 -17.53 6.67
N HIS A 22 -8.78 -16.60 6.91
CA HIS A 22 -9.87 -16.34 5.97
C HIS A 22 -9.41 -15.70 4.67
N ILE A 23 -8.43 -14.79 4.70
CA ILE A 23 -7.82 -14.23 3.48
C ILE A 23 -7.10 -15.33 2.69
N ASN A 24 -6.34 -16.20 3.35
CA ASN A 24 -5.66 -17.34 2.70
C ASN A 24 -6.66 -18.32 2.09
N GLY A 25 -7.74 -18.62 2.80
CA GLY A 25 -8.83 -19.45 2.30
C GLY A 25 -9.50 -18.82 1.07
N ALA A 26 -9.76 -17.52 1.12
CA ALA A 26 -10.32 -16.78 -0.01
C ALA A 26 -9.38 -16.80 -1.22
N GLU A 27 -8.09 -16.52 -1.03
CA GLU A 27 -7.06 -16.63 -2.08
C GLU A 27 -7.02 -18.04 -2.70
N THR A 28 -7.03 -19.09 -1.88
CA THR A 28 -6.98 -20.48 -2.34
C THR A 28 -8.20 -20.81 -3.19
N LEU A 29 -9.38 -20.37 -2.76
CA LEU A 29 -10.61 -20.49 -3.54
C LEU A 29 -10.51 -19.74 -4.87
N LEU A 30 -9.96 -18.52 -4.90
CA LEU A 30 -9.80 -17.81 -6.17
C LEU A 30 -8.85 -18.54 -7.13
N LYS A 31 -7.74 -19.10 -6.62
CA LYS A 31 -6.79 -19.87 -7.43
C LYS A 31 -7.40 -21.12 -8.05
N SER A 32 -8.44 -21.68 -7.43
CA SER A 32 -9.17 -22.84 -7.94
C SER A 32 -10.24 -22.51 -8.99
N MET A 33 -10.61 -21.24 -9.15
CA MET A 33 -11.61 -20.83 -10.15
C MET A 33 -10.99 -20.61 -11.52
N GLU A 34 -11.74 -20.96 -12.56
CA GLU A 34 -11.30 -20.77 -13.94
C GLU A 34 -11.17 -19.29 -14.34
N SER A 35 -10.22 -18.98 -15.22
CA SER A 35 -9.87 -17.61 -15.59
C SER A 35 -11.02 -16.80 -16.23
N HIS A 36 -11.97 -17.48 -16.89
CA HIS A 36 -13.09 -16.84 -17.59
C HIS A 36 -14.16 -16.30 -16.62
N ILE A 37 -14.24 -16.86 -15.41
CA ILE A 37 -15.23 -16.51 -14.39
C ILE A 37 -14.99 -15.08 -13.86
N TRP A 38 -13.74 -14.60 -13.89
CA TRP A 38 -13.36 -13.27 -13.38
C TRP A 38 -13.75 -12.09 -14.29
N GLN A 39 -14.26 -12.37 -15.49
CA GLN A 39 -14.71 -11.32 -16.39
C GLN A 39 -16.11 -10.81 -16.01
N ASP A 40 -16.87 -11.58 -15.24
CA ASP A 40 -18.13 -11.16 -14.61
C ASP A 40 -17.91 -9.94 -13.70
N SER A 41 -18.80 -8.95 -13.78
CA SER A 41 -18.65 -7.68 -13.06
C SER A 41 -18.67 -7.84 -11.54
N GLN A 42 -19.54 -8.70 -11.00
CA GLN A 42 -19.68 -8.87 -9.55
C GLN A 42 -18.46 -9.59 -8.95
N LEU A 43 -17.94 -10.58 -9.68
CA LEU A 43 -16.75 -11.31 -9.24
C LEU A 43 -15.48 -10.48 -9.41
N HIS A 44 -15.44 -9.57 -10.39
CA HIS A 44 -14.36 -8.61 -10.54
C HIS A 44 -14.27 -7.65 -9.34
N ASP A 45 -15.40 -7.12 -8.86
CA ASP A 45 -15.41 -6.23 -7.69
C ASP A 45 -14.97 -6.95 -6.41
N LEU A 46 -15.44 -8.18 -6.23
CA LEU A 46 -15.01 -9.06 -5.13
C LEU A 46 -13.51 -9.32 -5.17
N TYR A 47 -12.98 -9.59 -6.36
CA TYR A 47 -11.57 -9.84 -6.60
C TYR A 47 -10.71 -8.59 -6.30
N SER A 48 -11.15 -7.42 -6.74
CA SER A 48 -10.50 -6.13 -6.45
C SER A 48 -10.46 -5.81 -4.97
N MET A 49 -11.54 -6.09 -4.24
CA MET A 49 -11.61 -5.95 -2.78
C MET A 49 -10.64 -6.91 -2.08
N LEU A 50 -10.62 -8.19 -2.48
CA LEU A 50 -9.73 -9.20 -1.89
C LEU A 50 -8.25 -8.87 -2.12
N ARG A 51 -7.87 -8.26 -3.26
CA ARG A 51 -6.49 -7.81 -3.50
C ARG A 51 -5.97 -6.85 -2.44
N LEU A 52 -6.81 -5.95 -1.92
CA LEU A 52 -6.41 -5.03 -0.86
C LEU A 52 -6.13 -5.76 0.45
N HIS A 53 -6.93 -6.77 0.77
CA HIS A 53 -6.72 -7.60 1.96
C HIS A 53 -5.49 -8.51 1.83
N VAL A 54 -5.26 -9.08 0.64
CA VAL A 54 -4.05 -9.85 0.33
C VAL A 54 -2.81 -8.95 0.40
N LEU A 55 -2.89 -7.70 -0.07
CA LEU A 55 -1.81 -6.74 0.08
C LEU A 55 -1.50 -6.46 1.56
N TYR A 56 -2.53 -6.29 2.38
CA TYR A 56 -2.38 -6.11 3.81
C TYR A 56 -1.69 -7.31 4.48
N ALA A 57 -2.02 -8.53 4.05
CA ALA A 57 -1.32 -9.75 4.47
C ALA A 57 0.11 -9.82 3.94
N SER A 58 0.35 -9.32 2.73
CA SER A 58 1.64 -9.34 2.01
C SER A 58 2.76 -8.60 2.74
N ILE A 59 2.40 -7.64 3.59
CA ILE A 59 3.35 -6.88 4.42
C ILE A 59 4.04 -7.77 5.45
N ARG A 60 3.36 -8.82 5.94
CA ARG A 60 3.93 -9.74 6.94
C ARG A 60 4.68 -10.92 6.32
N LYS A 61 4.30 -11.29 5.09
CA LYS A 61 4.85 -12.45 4.37
C LYS A 61 4.56 -12.25 2.89
N SER A 62 5.50 -12.58 2.00
CA SER A 62 5.22 -12.52 0.55
C SER A 62 4.03 -13.44 0.20
N PHE A 63 2.92 -12.85 -0.25
CA PHE A 63 1.68 -13.57 -0.58
C PHE A 63 1.38 -13.60 -2.07
N THR A 64 2.21 -13.03 -2.93
CA THR A 64 1.76 -12.73 -4.30
C THR A 64 2.40 -13.63 -5.35
N SER A 65 1.54 -14.34 -6.09
CA SER A 65 1.88 -15.05 -7.31
C SER A 65 1.50 -14.22 -8.53
N LYS A 66 2.23 -14.33 -9.65
CA LYS A 66 1.97 -13.63 -10.93
C LYS A 66 0.50 -13.66 -11.45
N PRO A 67 -0.31 -14.71 -11.22
CA PRO A 67 -1.71 -14.73 -11.67
C PRO A 67 -2.57 -13.57 -11.15
N TRP A 68 -2.21 -13.02 -9.98
CA TRP A 68 -3.00 -12.00 -9.29
C TRP A 68 -3.11 -10.67 -10.02
N LYS A 69 -2.15 -10.36 -10.90
CA LYS A 69 -2.09 -9.09 -11.63
C LYS A 69 -2.72 -9.18 -13.02
N THR A 70 -2.97 -10.38 -13.53
CA THR A 70 -3.23 -10.58 -14.96
C THR A 70 -4.57 -11.24 -15.24
N LEU A 71 -5.03 -12.15 -14.38
CA LEU A 71 -6.22 -12.96 -14.66
C LEU A 71 -7.51 -12.13 -14.72
N ALA A 72 -7.77 -11.27 -13.73
CA ALA A 72 -9.02 -10.51 -13.66
C ALA A 72 -9.09 -9.31 -14.64
N TRP A 73 -8.00 -8.99 -15.36
CA TRP A 73 -7.95 -7.88 -16.32
C TRP A 73 -7.82 -8.33 -17.78
N ARG A 74 -8.00 -9.62 -18.09
CA ARG A 74 -8.08 -10.05 -19.50
C ARG A 74 -9.28 -9.37 -20.16
N GLY A 75 -9.01 -8.42 -21.05
CA GLY A 75 -10.03 -7.65 -21.77
C GLY A 75 -10.59 -6.43 -21.02
N LYS A 76 -10.03 -6.04 -19.87
CA LYS A 76 -10.40 -4.82 -19.13
C LYS A 76 -9.19 -3.93 -18.91
N GLN A 77 -9.36 -2.62 -19.07
CA GLN A 77 -8.31 -1.66 -18.75
C GLN A 77 -8.18 -1.49 -17.24
N LYS A 78 -6.94 -1.51 -16.71
CA LYS A 78 -6.67 -1.22 -15.31
C LYS A 78 -6.86 0.26 -15.01
N THR A 79 -7.54 0.56 -13.91
CA THR A 79 -7.61 1.91 -13.35
C THR A 79 -6.25 2.34 -12.82
N VAL A 80 -6.08 3.64 -12.51
CA VAL A 80 -4.88 4.14 -11.82
C VAL A 80 -4.72 3.43 -10.47
N PHE A 81 -5.81 3.24 -9.74
CA PHE A 81 -5.82 2.51 -8.47
C PHE A 81 -5.30 1.07 -8.63
N ASP A 82 -5.79 0.33 -9.63
CA ASP A 82 -5.34 -1.05 -9.88
C ASP A 82 -3.84 -1.16 -10.12
N LYS A 83 -3.29 -0.22 -10.88
CA LYS A 83 -1.85 -0.11 -11.17
C LYS A 83 -1.07 0.19 -9.89
N THR A 84 -1.58 1.11 -9.06
CA THR A 84 -0.99 1.41 -7.75
C THR A 84 -0.94 0.17 -6.85
N ILE A 85 -2.02 -0.62 -6.76
CA ILE A 85 -2.04 -1.84 -5.96
C ILE A 85 -1.06 -2.91 -6.49
N ASP A 86 -0.97 -3.06 -7.81
CA ASP A 86 0.02 -3.95 -8.42
C ASP A 86 1.45 -3.52 -8.08
N LEU A 87 1.73 -2.21 -8.13
CA LEU A 87 3.06 -1.68 -7.85
C LEU A 87 3.45 -1.86 -6.38
N ILE A 88 2.53 -1.58 -5.44
CA ILE A 88 2.79 -1.83 -4.02
C ILE A 88 3.03 -3.32 -3.76
N THR A 89 2.34 -4.18 -4.49
CA THR A 89 2.57 -5.63 -4.43
C THR A 89 3.98 -6.01 -4.91
N ASP A 90 4.54 -5.32 -5.92
CA ASP A 90 5.93 -5.53 -6.32
C ASP A 90 6.91 -5.01 -5.26
N ILE A 91 6.63 -3.85 -4.68
CA ILE A 91 7.43 -3.26 -3.59
C ILE A 91 7.51 -4.24 -2.40
N THR A 92 6.39 -4.85 -1.99
CA THR A 92 6.40 -5.82 -0.89
C THR A 92 7.15 -7.09 -1.25
N ALA A 93 7.03 -7.59 -2.49
CA ALA A 93 7.76 -8.77 -2.94
C ALA A 93 9.29 -8.57 -2.91
N ILE A 94 9.78 -7.41 -3.36
CA ILE A 94 11.20 -7.05 -3.27
C ILE A 94 11.63 -6.90 -1.81
N THR A 95 10.79 -6.30 -0.98
CA THR A 95 11.09 -6.08 0.45
C THR A 95 11.15 -7.40 1.23
N CYS A 96 10.35 -8.41 0.87
CA CYS A 96 10.34 -9.71 1.54
C CYS A 96 11.43 -10.68 1.05
N ASN A 97 12.01 -10.49 -0.14
CA ASN A 97 13.07 -11.35 -0.66
C ASN A 97 14.42 -11.03 0.03
N ARG A 98 14.64 -11.69 1.17
CA ARG A 98 15.68 -11.30 2.16
C ARG A 98 17.08 -11.85 1.92
N ASN A 99 17.33 -12.74 0.96
CA ASN A 99 18.62 -13.43 0.81
C ASN A 99 18.98 -13.74 -0.65
N ARG A 100 19.71 -12.84 -1.32
CA ARG A 100 20.60 -13.22 -2.43
C ARG A 100 21.93 -12.54 -2.17
N GLY A 101 23.01 -13.32 -2.12
CA GLY A 101 24.32 -12.85 -1.71
C GLY A 101 24.86 -11.75 -2.62
N ASP A 102 25.74 -10.92 -2.06
CA ASP A 102 26.48 -9.86 -2.75
C ASP A 102 27.24 -10.44 -3.94
N THR A 103 26.62 -10.30 -5.10
CA THR A 103 27.25 -10.49 -6.42
C THR A 103 26.95 -9.22 -7.19
N THR A 104 27.85 -8.81 -8.09
CA THR A 104 27.65 -7.63 -8.94
C THR A 104 26.33 -7.68 -9.72
N ASP A 105 25.90 -8.88 -10.10
CA ASP A 105 24.63 -9.15 -10.77
C ASP A 105 23.43 -8.79 -9.88
N PHE A 106 23.52 -9.03 -8.56
CA PHE A 106 22.46 -8.68 -7.60
C PHE A 106 22.27 -7.16 -7.44
N VAL A 107 23.36 -6.39 -7.45
CA VAL A 107 23.30 -4.92 -7.36
C VAL A 107 22.65 -4.33 -8.60
N ALA A 108 23.05 -4.79 -9.79
CA ALA A 108 22.46 -4.35 -11.06
C ALA A 108 20.97 -4.72 -11.16
N ASP A 109 20.59 -5.94 -10.78
CA ASP A 109 19.20 -6.39 -10.76
C ASP A 109 18.35 -5.56 -9.78
N THR A 110 18.88 -5.31 -8.58
CA THR A 110 18.19 -4.51 -7.55
C THR A 110 18.02 -3.07 -8.01
N LEU A 111 19.06 -2.46 -8.59
CA LEU A 111 18.99 -1.12 -9.15
C LEU A 111 17.93 -1.03 -10.24
N SER A 112 17.94 -1.98 -11.18
CA SER A 112 16.97 -2.03 -12.28
C SER A 112 15.54 -2.12 -11.74
N ALA A 113 15.31 -3.01 -10.77
CA ALA A 113 13.99 -3.18 -10.15
C ALA A 113 13.54 -1.92 -9.38
N LEU A 114 14.42 -1.29 -8.60
CA LEU A 114 14.11 -0.06 -7.88
C LEU A 114 13.85 1.12 -8.83
N SER A 115 14.62 1.24 -9.91
CA SER A 115 14.47 2.29 -10.91
C SER A 115 13.15 2.15 -11.67
N GLU A 116 12.78 0.93 -12.02
CA GLU A 116 11.49 0.63 -12.64
C GLU A 116 10.31 1.00 -11.73
N ILE A 117 10.41 0.67 -10.43
CA ILE A 117 9.38 1.05 -9.45
C ILE A 117 9.25 2.56 -9.33
N VAL A 118 10.37 3.27 -9.25
CA VAL A 118 10.38 4.74 -9.19
C VAL A 118 9.72 5.33 -10.43
N PHE A 119 10.09 4.85 -11.62
CA PHE A 119 9.50 5.30 -12.87
C PHE A 119 7.98 5.09 -12.92
N GLN A 120 7.50 3.91 -12.49
CA GLN A 120 6.07 3.63 -12.43
C GLN A 120 5.34 4.50 -11.39
N LEU A 121 5.94 4.74 -10.22
CA LEU A 121 5.40 5.67 -9.23
C LEU A 121 5.29 7.08 -9.80
N GLU A 122 6.33 7.60 -10.46
CA GLU A 122 6.28 8.92 -11.09
C GLU A 122 5.19 9.02 -12.15
N SER A 123 5.02 7.98 -12.99
CA SER A 123 3.93 7.92 -13.96
C SER A 123 2.54 7.95 -13.31
N ILE A 124 2.35 7.24 -12.19
CA ILE A 124 1.11 7.31 -11.40
C ILE A 124 0.93 8.71 -10.81
N GLY A 125 1.99 9.32 -10.27
CA GLY A 125 1.96 10.68 -9.75
C GLY A 125 1.51 11.70 -10.80
N GLN A 126 2.05 11.61 -12.01
CA GLN A 126 1.63 12.45 -13.14
C GLN A 126 0.15 12.25 -13.49
N ALA A 127 -0.32 11.00 -13.54
CA ALA A 127 -1.74 10.70 -13.80
C ALA A 127 -2.68 11.26 -12.71
N LEU A 128 -2.19 11.41 -11.48
CA LEU A 128 -2.90 12.00 -10.35
C LEU A 128 -2.72 13.53 -10.25
N GLY A 129 -1.93 14.14 -11.11
CA GLY A 129 -1.59 15.57 -11.04
C GLY A 129 -0.73 15.93 -9.82
N ILE A 130 0.03 14.97 -9.27
CA ILE A 130 0.93 15.19 -8.14
C ILE A 130 2.33 15.51 -8.69
N ASP A 131 2.79 16.74 -8.46
CA ASP A 131 4.12 17.20 -8.83
C ASP A 131 5.07 17.19 -7.61
N HIS A 132 6.08 16.33 -7.66
CA HIS A 132 7.11 16.23 -6.61
C HIS A 132 8.09 17.41 -6.59
N GLN A 133 8.16 18.22 -7.64
CA GLN A 133 9.00 19.42 -7.68
C GLN A 133 8.31 20.62 -7.02
N GLN A 134 7.00 20.56 -6.82
CA GLN A 134 6.19 21.60 -6.18
C GLN A 134 6.01 21.42 -4.67
N VAL A 135 6.97 20.80 -3.96
CA VAL A 135 6.98 20.65 -2.49
C VAL A 135 6.71 21.97 -1.74
N LYS A 136 6.94 23.12 -2.40
CA LYS A 136 6.78 24.46 -1.83
C LYS A 136 5.43 25.13 -2.09
N SER A 137 4.56 24.59 -2.95
CA SER A 137 3.26 25.21 -3.22
C SER A 137 2.15 24.45 -2.51
N THR A 138 1.45 25.13 -1.61
CA THR A 138 0.22 24.71 -0.94
C THR A 138 -0.96 24.52 -1.90
N ASN A 139 -0.73 24.44 -3.22
CA ASN A 139 -1.77 24.08 -4.17
C ASN A 139 -2.12 22.61 -3.96
N ALA A 140 -3.04 22.42 -3.03
CA ALA A 140 -3.67 21.15 -2.77
C ALA A 140 -4.26 20.64 -4.09
N PHE A 141 -3.71 19.56 -4.65
CA PHE A 141 -4.39 18.81 -5.71
C PHE A 141 -5.84 18.57 -5.28
N LEU A 142 -6.83 18.72 -6.15
CA LEU A 142 -8.22 18.52 -5.73
C LEU A 142 -8.46 17.02 -5.45
N LEU A 143 -9.24 16.72 -4.40
CA LEU A 143 -9.78 15.39 -4.16
C LEU A 143 -11.24 15.40 -4.63
N PRO A 144 -11.52 15.06 -5.90
CA PRO A 144 -12.86 15.18 -6.46
C PRO A 144 -13.83 14.16 -5.85
N ASP A 145 -13.34 12.99 -5.46
CA ASP A 145 -14.13 11.87 -4.96
C ASP A 145 -13.33 10.98 -3.99
N SER A 146 -14.02 10.04 -3.32
CA SER A 146 -13.43 9.11 -2.36
C SER A 146 -12.43 8.14 -3.01
N ASP A 147 -12.68 7.69 -4.23
CA ASP A 147 -11.79 6.77 -4.96
C ASP A 147 -10.45 7.44 -5.29
N THR A 148 -10.46 8.71 -5.68
CA THR A 148 -9.25 9.51 -5.91
C THR A 148 -8.50 9.72 -4.60
N ALA A 149 -9.20 10.04 -3.51
CA ALA A 149 -8.57 10.18 -2.19
C ALA A 149 -7.87 8.90 -1.74
N VAL A 150 -8.53 7.75 -1.88
CA VAL A 150 -7.93 6.44 -1.59
C VAL A 150 -6.74 6.16 -2.52
N THR A 151 -6.87 6.46 -3.81
CA THR A 151 -5.80 6.24 -4.80
C THR A 151 -4.55 7.05 -4.45
N VAL A 152 -4.70 8.31 -4.06
CA VAL A 152 -3.59 9.16 -3.63
C VAL A 152 -2.95 8.66 -2.33
N ALA A 153 -3.76 8.15 -1.39
CA ALA A 153 -3.24 7.56 -0.17
C ALA A 153 -2.38 6.31 -0.45
N TYR A 154 -2.85 5.43 -1.34
CA TYR A 154 -2.09 4.24 -1.75
C TYR A 154 -0.86 4.58 -2.58
N TYR A 155 -0.96 5.58 -3.47
CA TYR A 155 0.19 6.12 -4.17
C TYR A 155 1.29 6.57 -3.20
N SER A 156 0.90 7.35 -2.20
CA SER A 156 1.82 7.84 -1.18
C SER A 156 2.35 6.73 -0.28
N LEU A 157 1.52 5.72 0.03
CA LEU A 157 1.96 4.50 0.71
C LEU A 157 3.06 3.78 -0.07
N GLY A 158 2.95 3.66 -1.39
CA GLY A 158 3.99 3.06 -2.24
C GLY A 158 5.35 3.74 -2.04
N TRP A 159 5.38 5.07 -2.07
CA TRP A 159 6.58 5.86 -1.76
C TRP A 159 7.11 5.62 -0.34
N LEU A 160 6.25 5.60 0.68
CA LEU A 160 6.68 5.33 2.05
C LEU A 160 7.29 3.93 2.21
N LEU A 161 6.76 2.91 1.51
CA LEU A 161 7.24 1.54 1.60
C LEU A 161 8.59 1.33 0.88
N ILE A 162 8.80 1.97 -0.27
CA ILE A 162 10.04 1.82 -1.04
C ILE A 162 11.18 2.72 -0.50
N SER A 163 10.84 3.81 0.19
CA SER A 163 11.80 4.82 0.65
C SER A 163 12.98 4.26 1.46
N PRO A 164 12.77 3.41 2.49
CA PRO A 164 13.88 2.85 3.27
C PRO A 164 14.84 2.02 2.42
N ARG A 165 14.34 1.34 1.39
CA ARG A 165 15.17 0.51 0.49
C ARG A 165 16.02 1.36 -0.43
N ILE A 166 15.44 2.40 -1.01
CA ILE A 166 16.19 3.35 -1.85
C ILE A 166 17.24 4.09 -1.01
N GLN A 167 16.90 4.52 0.22
CA GLN A 167 17.86 5.17 1.11
C GLN A 167 19.03 4.23 1.45
N LYS A 168 18.75 2.97 1.81
CA LYS A 168 19.78 1.96 2.07
C LYS A 168 20.65 1.70 0.84
N PHE A 169 20.04 1.50 -0.33
CA PHE A 169 20.75 1.27 -1.59
C PHE A 169 21.66 2.46 -1.95
N ASN A 170 21.13 3.68 -1.92
CA ASN A 170 21.88 4.91 -2.19
C ASN A 170 23.03 5.12 -1.18
N HIS A 171 22.88 4.68 0.06
CA HIS A 171 23.95 4.74 1.06
C HIS A 171 25.08 3.75 0.77
N LEU A 172 24.73 2.51 0.40
CA LEU A 172 25.69 1.43 0.14
C LEU A 172 26.44 1.59 -1.18
N HIS A 173 25.79 2.10 -2.23
CA HIS A 173 26.36 2.14 -3.61
C HIS A 173 26.60 3.55 -4.15
N LYS A 174 26.80 4.52 -3.25
CA LYS A 174 26.91 5.95 -3.57
C LYS A 174 28.00 6.26 -4.62
N GLU A 175 29.09 5.50 -4.61
CA GLU A 175 30.26 5.74 -5.48
C GLU A 175 30.17 5.02 -6.83
N GLU A 176 29.39 3.94 -6.93
CA GLU A 176 29.40 3.05 -8.09
C GLU A 176 28.35 3.40 -9.15
N VAL A 177 27.15 3.85 -8.75
CA VAL A 177 26.01 3.92 -9.68
C VAL A 177 25.19 5.21 -9.63
N GLY A 178 25.59 6.19 -8.81
CA GLY A 178 24.81 7.41 -8.59
C GLY A 178 23.53 7.15 -7.79
N LYS A 179 22.75 8.20 -7.52
CA LYS A 179 21.50 8.09 -6.74
C LYS A 179 20.32 7.80 -7.65
N ILE A 180 19.48 6.83 -7.26
CA ILE A 180 18.22 6.53 -7.98
C ILE A 180 17.28 7.74 -7.90
N VAL A 181 16.95 8.15 -6.66
CA VAL A 181 16.16 9.34 -6.35
C VAL A 181 16.57 9.85 -4.98
N ALA A 182 16.53 11.17 -4.78
CA ALA A 182 16.86 11.79 -3.51
C ALA A 182 15.67 11.75 -2.55
N ILE A 183 15.71 10.84 -1.57
CA ILE A 183 14.69 10.71 -0.54
C ILE A 183 15.17 11.35 0.76
N ASN A 184 14.51 12.44 1.15
CA ASN A 184 14.77 13.17 2.38
C ASN A 184 13.48 13.28 3.23
N ASP A 185 13.60 13.84 4.43
CA ASP A 185 12.45 13.97 5.35
C ASP A 185 11.32 14.84 4.77
N GLN A 186 11.63 15.85 3.95
CA GLN A 186 10.61 16.68 3.30
C GLN A 186 9.79 15.87 2.29
N PHE A 187 10.44 14.98 1.53
CA PHE A 187 9.80 14.05 0.60
C PHE A 187 8.88 13.08 1.35
N ILE A 188 9.36 12.48 2.44
CA ILE A 188 8.56 11.56 3.25
C ILE A 188 7.38 12.32 3.92
N SER A 189 7.62 13.54 4.41
CA SER A 189 6.59 14.40 5.01
C SER A 189 5.50 14.79 4.01
N LEU A 190 5.85 15.06 2.75
CA LEU A 190 4.87 15.30 1.68
C LEU A 190 3.90 14.11 1.52
N HIS A 191 4.44 12.89 1.43
CA HIS A 191 3.62 11.69 1.29
C HIS A 191 2.77 11.39 2.54
N CYS A 192 3.30 11.67 3.74
CA CYS A 192 2.51 11.59 4.96
C CYS A 192 1.35 12.59 4.96
N SER A 193 1.60 13.83 4.51
CA SER A 193 0.58 14.87 4.39
C SER A 193 -0.52 14.48 3.39
N ASN A 194 -0.16 13.86 2.26
CA ASN A 194 -1.14 13.38 1.28
C ASN A 194 -2.07 12.32 1.87
N ILE A 195 -1.53 11.36 2.62
CA ILE A 195 -2.32 10.32 3.30
C ILE A 195 -3.25 10.93 4.35
N LEU A 196 -2.73 11.84 5.19
CA LEU A 196 -3.52 12.52 6.20
C LEU A 196 -4.64 13.35 5.57
N ARG A 197 -4.36 14.06 4.47
CA ARG A 197 -5.37 14.87 3.77
C ARG A 197 -6.46 14.00 3.14
N ALA A 198 -6.09 12.88 2.51
CA ALA A 198 -7.05 11.90 2.02
C ALA A 198 -7.93 11.37 3.17
N SER A 199 -7.36 11.08 4.33
CA SER A 199 -8.14 10.61 5.49
C SER A 199 -9.11 11.67 6.03
N THR A 200 -8.72 12.96 6.02
CA THR A 200 -9.62 14.07 6.40
C THR A 200 -10.80 14.15 5.45
N TYR A 201 -10.53 14.15 4.14
CA TYR A 201 -11.57 14.22 3.12
C TYR A 201 -12.59 13.06 3.26
N LEU A 202 -12.11 11.84 3.50
CA LEU A 202 -12.97 10.67 3.65
C LEU A 202 -13.82 10.70 4.94
N ASP A 203 -13.36 11.35 6.00
CA ASP A 203 -14.19 11.59 7.18
C ASP A 203 -15.41 12.47 6.85
N ASP A 204 -15.22 13.48 6.01
CA ASP A 204 -16.28 14.40 5.59
C ASP A 204 -17.29 13.71 4.67
N CYS A 205 -16.83 12.84 3.76
CA CYS A 205 -17.68 12.09 2.83
C CYS A 205 -18.46 10.93 3.49
N ARG A 206 -18.12 10.53 4.72
CA ARG A 206 -18.75 9.41 5.47
C ARG A 206 -18.75 8.06 4.73
N ASP A 207 -17.74 7.81 3.91
CA ASP A 207 -17.56 6.54 3.19
C ASP A 207 -16.93 5.48 4.11
N GLY A 208 -17.78 4.60 4.66
CA GLY A 208 -17.34 3.54 5.57
C GLY A 208 -16.38 2.51 4.94
N CYS A 209 -16.52 2.25 3.64
CA CYS A 209 -15.64 1.32 2.92
C CYS A 209 -14.24 1.92 2.73
N ALA A 210 -14.16 3.24 2.54
CA ALA A 210 -12.89 3.93 2.40
C ALA A 210 -12.05 3.91 3.69
N TYR A 211 -12.68 3.90 4.88
CA TYR A 211 -11.94 3.83 6.15
C TYR A 211 -11.10 2.54 6.27
N VAL A 212 -11.65 1.39 5.87
CA VAL A 212 -10.93 0.10 5.87
C VAL A 212 -9.68 0.20 4.98
N ARG A 213 -9.82 0.83 3.80
CA ARG A 213 -8.73 1.03 2.84
C ARG A 213 -7.65 1.99 3.36
N MET A 214 -8.00 2.92 4.25
CA MET A 214 -7.07 3.92 4.79
C MET A 214 -6.23 3.44 5.98
N ILE A 215 -6.54 2.29 6.56
CA ILE A 215 -5.84 1.80 7.75
C ILE A 215 -4.35 1.57 7.49
N LEU A 216 -4.02 0.93 6.37
CA LEU A 216 -2.63 0.67 6.02
C LEU A 216 -1.84 1.96 5.70
N PRO A 217 -2.34 2.87 4.83
CA PRO A 217 -1.72 4.17 4.65
C PRO A 217 -1.47 4.92 5.97
N LEU A 218 -2.46 5.01 6.87
CA LEU A 218 -2.31 5.70 8.14
C LEU A 218 -1.28 5.01 9.05
N LYS A 219 -1.25 3.68 9.05
CA LYS A 219 -0.25 2.91 9.78
C LYS A 219 1.16 3.19 9.27
N ALA A 220 1.34 3.28 7.96
CA ALA A 220 2.62 3.67 7.36
C ALA A 220 3.06 5.09 7.78
N VAL A 221 2.12 6.05 7.91
CA VAL A 221 2.45 7.38 8.46
C VAL A 221 2.93 7.29 9.90
N VAL A 222 2.30 6.47 10.74
CA VAL A 222 2.73 6.28 12.14
C VAL A 222 4.15 5.72 12.22
N GLU A 223 4.55 4.86 11.30
CA GLU A 223 5.86 4.17 11.33
C GLU A 223 6.96 4.93 10.61
N PHE A 224 6.68 5.54 9.45
CA PHE A 224 7.68 6.16 8.60
C PHE A 224 7.67 7.69 8.63
N GLY A 225 6.63 8.31 9.19
CA GLY A 225 6.52 9.77 9.20
C GLY A 225 7.68 10.41 9.98
N PRO A 226 8.40 11.39 9.43
CA PRO A 226 9.54 12.03 10.10
C PRO A 226 9.07 12.99 11.20
N GLU A 227 7.92 13.62 11.00
CA GLU A 227 7.35 14.60 11.93
C GLU A 227 6.46 13.96 12.99
N LYS A 228 6.70 14.30 14.25
CA LYS A 228 5.89 13.80 15.38
C LYS A 228 4.41 14.14 15.23
N LEU A 229 4.10 15.35 14.77
CA LEU A 229 2.72 15.81 14.59
C LEU A 229 1.94 14.92 13.62
N GLN A 230 2.53 14.58 12.46
CA GLN A 230 1.91 13.70 11.48
C GLN A 230 1.67 12.29 12.03
N ARG A 231 2.66 11.74 12.75
CA ARG A 231 2.52 10.43 13.41
C ARG A 231 1.40 10.43 14.44
N ASP A 232 1.32 11.47 15.27
CA ASP A 232 0.30 11.60 16.31
C ASP A 232 -1.09 11.81 15.71
N MET A 233 -1.22 12.58 14.64
CA MET A 233 -2.48 12.72 13.89
C MET A 233 -2.95 11.40 13.28
N ALA A 234 -2.05 10.64 12.66
CA ALA A 234 -2.39 9.33 12.09
C ALA A 234 -2.83 8.34 13.18
N ARG A 235 -2.13 8.32 14.32
CA ARG A 235 -2.49 7.49 15.47
C ARG A 235 -3.86 7.86 16.02
N TYR A 236 -4.10 9.15 16.24
CA TYR A 236 -5.39 9.66 16.70
C TYR A 236 -6.54 9.24 15.79
N ARG A 237 -6.35 9.32 14.46
CA ARG A 237 -7.37 8.88 13.49
C ARG A 237 -7.66 7.39 13.60
N LEU A 238 -6.63 6.55 13.65
CA LEU A 238 -6.80 5.10 13.83
C LEU A 238 -7.54 4.76 15.14
N GLU A 239 -7.23 5.46 16.24
CA GLU A 239 -7.90 5.29 17.53
C GLU A 239 -9.37 5.77 17.49
N ALA A 240 -9.63 6.91 16.86
CA ALA A 240 -10.99 7.44 16.71
C ALA A 240 -11.87 6.51 15.87
N TRP A 241 -11.35 5.99 14.76
CA TRP A 241 -12.05 5.02 13.91
C TRP A 241 -12.29 3.69 14.62
N ARG A 242 -11.31 3.20 15.38
CA ARG A 242 -11.46 2.05 16.28
C ARG A 242 -12.63 2.22 17.25
N ALA A 243 -12.71 3.37 17.92
CA ALA A 243 -13.69 3.61 18.97
C ALA A 243 -15.11 3.91 18.43
N ARG A 244 -15.22 4.56 17.27
CA ARG A 244 -16.50 5.18 16.83
C ARG A 244 -17.09 4.60 15.55
N ARG A 245 -16.37 3.77 14.79
CA ARG A 245 -16.79 3.33 13.45
C ARG A 245 -16.93 1.82 13.31
N GLY A 246 -16.88 1.06 14.40
CA GLY A 246 -16.96 -0.40 14.34
C GLY A 246 -15.73 -1.05 13.65
N LEU A 247 -14.60 -0.34 13.60
CA LEU A 247 -13.35 -0.82 12.99
C LEU A 247 -12.38 -1.35 14.04
N ALA A 248 -12.89 -1.80 15.18
CA ALA A 248 -12.07 -2.15 16.33
C ALA A 248 -11.08 -3.28 16.02
N GLY A 249 -11.49 -4.26 15.21
CA GLY A 249 -10.66 -5.39 14.82
C GLY A 249 -9.50 -4.99 13.93
N ILE A 250 -9.79 -4.40 12.78
CA ILE A 250 -8.75 -4.06 11.81
C ILE A 250 -7.79 -2.98 12.32
N CYS A 251 -8.25 -2.03 13.14
CA CYS A 251 -7.35 -1.09 13.81
C CYS A 251 -6.47 -1.78 14.85
N ALA A 252 -6.99 -2.76 15.61
CA ALA A 252 -6.17 -3.56 16.51
C ALA A 252 -5.11 -4.39 15.75
N ILE A 253 -5.48 -4.95 14.59
CA ILE A 253 -4.53 -5.62 13.69
C ILE A 253 -3.46 -4.63 13.22
N ALA A 254 -3.84 -3.42 12.82
CA ALA A 254 -2.90 -2.40 12.38
C ALA A 254 -1.90 -1.99 13.48
N PHE A 255 -2.36 -1.86 14.72
CA PHE A 255 -1.46 -1.59 15.84
C PHE A 255 -0.52 -2.76 16.13
N ALA A 256 -0.96 -4.00 15.92
CA ALA A 256 -0.16 -5.21 16.15
C ALA A 256 0.82 -5.52 15.00
N LEU A 257 0.55 -5.03 13.78
CA LEU A 257 1.45 -5.16 12.63
C LEU A 257 2.61 -4.17 12.76
N LYS A 258 3.84 -4.67 12.59
CA LYS A 258 4.99 -3.84 12.24
C LYS A 258 5.17 -3.92 10.73
N ILE A 259 5.27 -2.79 10.03
CA ILE A 259 5.74 -2.81 8.65
C ILE A 259 7.26 -2.93 8.71
N GLU A 260 7.78 -4.11 8.37
CA GLU A 260 9.22 -4.33 8.33
C GLU A 260 9.84 -3.52 7.17
N ALA A 261 10.30 -2.31 7.45
CA ALA A 261 11.34 -1.69 6.63
C ALA A 261 12.61 -2.49 6.88
N GLY A 262 12.92 -3.41 5.96
CA GLY A 262 13.97 -4.42 6.10
C GLY A 262 15.13 -3.97 6.99
N ASP A 263 15.23 -4.62 8.17
CA ASP A 263 16.00 -4.13 9.31
C ASP A 263 17.38 -3.57 8.96
N SER A 264 17.66 -2.44 9.61
CA SER A 264 18.97 -1.99 10.04
C SER A 264 19.74 -3.14 10.71
N SER A 265 20.65 -3.71 9.92
CA SER A 265 21.87 -4.36 10.39
C SER A 265 23.00 -3.38 10.10
#